data_AF-A0A941FJJ6-F1
#
_entry.id   AF-A0A941FJJ6-F1
#
_cell.length_a   1.000
_cell.length_b   1.000
_cell.length_c   1.000
_cell.angle_alpha   90.00
_cell.angle_beta   90.00
_cell.angle_gamma   90.00
#
_symmetry.space_group_name_H-M   'P 1'
#
loop_
_entity.id
_entity.type
_entity.pdbx_description
1 polymer ?
#
loop_
_entity_poly.entity_id
_entity_poly.type
_entity_poly.pdbx_seq_one_letter_code
_entity_poly.pdbx_strand_id
1 'polypeptide(L)' 'MNKQMEQKVALVTGSSKGLGRSTAIRLAEEGYDLVINYARASRKH' A
#
# COMPACT_ATOMS: atom_id res chain seq x y z
N MET A 1 23.83 13.42 16.80
CA MET A 1 23.70 12.58 15.59
C MET A 1 22.24 12.61 15.16
N ASN A 2 21.94 13.25 14.03
CA ASN A 2 20.58 13.22 13.48
C ASN A 2 20.42 11.90 12.73
N LYS A 3 19.61 11.00 13.28
CA LYS A 3 19.16 9.82 12.55
C LYS A 3 18.20 10.34 11.48
N GLN A 4 18.65 10.43 10.23
CA GLN A 4 17.72 10.62 9.12
C GLN A 4 16.69 9.50 9.23
N MET A 5 15.43 9.86 9.39
CA MET A 5 14.33 8.90 9.38
C MET A 5 14.32 8.31 7.98
N GLU A 6 14.80 7.07 7.85
CA GLU A 6 14.78 6.36 6.59
C GLU A 6 13.32 6.20 6.18
N GLN A 7 12.94 6.79 5.05
CA GLN A 7 11.58 6.64 4.55
C GLN A 7 11.31 5.17 4.28
N LYS A 8 10.27 4.64 4.93
CA LYS A 8 9.95 3.23 4.90
C LYS A 8 9.06 2.93 3.69
N VAL A 9 9.33 1.81 3.04
CA VAL A 9 8.53 1.33 1.91
C VAL A 9 7.57 0.24 2.41
N ALA A 10 6.31 0.29 1.98
CA ALA A 10 5.31 -0.74 2.26
C ALA A 10 4.71 -1.35 0.98
N LEU A 11 4.67 -2.69 0.92
CA LEU A 11 4.01 -3.45 -0.14
C LEU A 11 2.59 -3.80 0.29
N VAL A 12 1.59 -3.29 -0.44
CA VAL A 12 0.17 -3.56 -0.18
C VAL A 12 -0.43 -4.38 -1.30
N THR A 13 -0.89 -5.59 -0.97
CA THR A 13 -1.65 -6.45 -1.89
C THR A 13 -3.16 -6.30 -1.65
N GLY A 14 -3.99 -6.63 -2.64
CA GLY A 14 -5.45 -6.48 -2.52
C GLY A 14 -5.91 -5.03 -2.35
N SER A 15 -5.10 -4.07 -2.82
CA SER A 15 -5.29 -2.63 -2.59
C SER A 15 -6.43 -1.99 -3.40
N SER A 16 -7.12 -2.76 -4.24
CA SER A 16 -8.19 -2.22 -5.08
C SER A 16 -9.44 -1.81 -4.29
N LYS A 17 -9.75 -2.48 -3.16
CA LYS A 17 -10.99 -2.28 -2.38
C LYS A 17 -10.80 -2.67 -0.91
N GLY A 18 -11.80 -2.36 -0.09
CA GLY A 18 -11.89 -2.79 1.30
C GLY A 18 -10.67 -2.40 2.13
N LEU A 19 -10.23 -3.33 2.98
CA LEU A 19 -9.12 -3.12 3.91
C LEU A 19 -7.81 -2.78 3.20
N GLY A 20 -7.49 -3.43 2.09
CA GLY A 20 -6.25 -3.15 1.35
C GLY A 20 -6.17 -1.70 0.88
N ARG A 21 -7.30 -1.11 0.44
CA ARG A 21 -7.36 0.30 0.04
C ARG A 21 -7.21 1.23 1.25
N SER A 22 -7.93 0.98 2.35
CA SER A 22 -7.84 1.84 3.54
C SER A 22 -6.45 1.81 4.16
N THR A 23 -5.81 0.64 4.20
CA THR A 23 -4.45 0.49 4.71
C THR A 23 -3.44 1.23 3.85
N ALA A 24 -3.54 1.16 2.52
CA ALA A 24 -2.65 1.90 1.62
C ALA A 24 -2.77 3.42 1.83
N ILE A 25 -3.98 3.95 1.94
CA ILE A 25 -4.21 5.38 2.18
C ILE A 25 -3.58 5.80 3.52
N ARG A 26 -3.83 5.04 4.58
CA ARG A 26 -3.30 5.35 5.91
C ARG A 26 -1.77 5.37 5.93
N LEU A 27 -1.12 4.40 5.27
CA LEU A 27 0.33 4.37 5.19
C LEU A 27 0.90 5.54 4.39
N ALA A 28 0.22 5.96 3.32
CA ALA A 28 0.61 7.16 2.57
C ALA A 28 0.52 8.43 3.44
N GLU A 29 -0.55 8.57 4.23
CA GLU A 29 -0.72 9.68 5.19
C GLU A 29 0.38 9.71 6.26
N GLU A 30 0.89 8.54 6.65
CA GLU A 30 2.01 8.39 7.58
C GLU A 30 3.39 8.60 6.91
N GLY A 31 3.41 8.87 5.60
CA GLY A 31 4.61 9.22 4.83
C GLY A 31 5.39 8.05 4.26
N TYR A 32 4.78 6.87 4.17
CA TYR A 32 5.42 5.71 3.54
C TYR A 32 5.44 5.83 2.02
N ASP A 33 6.52 5.36 1.42
CA ASP A 33 6.52 5.02 0.00
C ASP A 33 5.78 3.70 -0.20
N LEU A 34 4.97 3.61 -1.25
CA LEU A 34 4.07 2.47 -1.43
C LEU A 34 4.31 1.73 -2.75
N VAL A 35 4.40 0.41 -2.65
CA VAL A 35 4.25 -0.50 -3.78
C VAL A 35 2.88 -1.16 -3.66
N ILE A 36 2.02 -0.98 -4.64
CA ILE A 36 0.64 -1.48 -4.61
C ILE A 36 0.42 -2.54 -5.68
N ASN A 37 -0.25 -3.63 -5.32
CA ASN A 37 -0.63 -4.69 -6.24
C ASN A 37 -2.09 -5.14 -6.00
N TYR A 38 -2.82 -5.41 -7.08
CA TYR A 38 -4.13 -6.05 -7.01
C TYR A 38 -4.34 -6.97 -8.22
N ALA A 39 -4.98 -8.12 -7.97
CA ALA A 39 -5.41 -9.02 -9.03
C ALA A 39 -6.87 -8.73 -9.40
N ARG A 40 -7.16 -8.61 -10.70
CA ARG A 40 -8.53 -8.57 -11.21
C ARG A 40 -8.92 -9.98 -11.63
N ALA A 41 -9.75 -10.65 -10.83
CA ALA A 41 -10.34 -11.92 -11.25
C ALA A 41 -11.36 -11.63 -12.37
N SER A 42 -11.02 -11.94 -13.63
CA SER A 42 -12.03 -12.06 -14.67
C SER A 42 -12.75 -13.39 -14.45
N ARG A 43 -14.00 -13.37 -14.01
CA ARG A 43 -14.83 -14.57 -14.16
C ARG A 43 -15.04 -14.79 -15.65
N LYS A 44 -14.41 -15.82 -16.20
CA LYS A 44 -14.80 -16.36 -17.51
C LYS A 44 -16.00 -17.27 -17.26
N HIS A 45 -17.08 -16.99 -17.97
CA HIS A 45 -18.23 -17.89 -18.11
C HIS A 45 -17.84 -19.04 -19.05
#